data_AF-A0A932KZ35-F1
#
_entry.id   AF-A0A932KZ35-F1
#
_cell.length_a   1.000
_cell.length_b   1.000
_cell.length_c   1.000
_cell.angle_alpha   90.00
_cell.angle_beta   90.00
_cell.angle_gamma   90.00
#
_symmetry.space_group_name_H-M   'P 1'
#
loop_
_entity.id
_entity.type
_entity.pdbx_description
1 polymer ?
#
loop_
_entity_poly.entity_id
_entity_poly.type
_entity_poly.pdbx_seq_one_letter_code
_entity_poly.pdbx_strand_id
1 'polypeptide(L)'
;MDTGAQLLGHGLAVSLVLTGAGVMALPLRELAVVLIRIALLAWIGAVRFGGWRWVTVEEWRALFRETRDVWFDGVIEGGFARLVVLASGWAGGAHGAGIFSQAMRLALVPHQFLSPVVSRLYANLFSRLSDEIERRQVLVRVGIWTGLGLTVAACFAVALAA
;
A
#
# COMPACT_ATOMS: atom_id res chain seq x y z
N MET A 1 5.52 -0.35 -13.49
CA MET A 1 6.85 -0.75 -13.00
C MET A 1 6.75 -1.38 -11.61
N ASP A 2 5.92 -0.84 -10.71
CA ASP A 2 5.79 -1.36 -9.34
C ASP A 2 5.40 -2.84 -9.23
N THR A 3 4.44 -3.31 -10.03
CA THR A 3 3.97 -4.70 -9.98
C THR A 3 5.07 -5.70 -10.35
N GLY A 4 5.91 -5.38 -11.35
CA GLY A 4 6.99 -6.27 -11.79
C GLY A 4 8.14 -6.35 -10.77
N ALA A 5 8.53 -5.22 -10.18
CA ALA A 5 9.54 -5.19 -9.13
C ALA A 5 9.07 -5.95 -7.88
N GLN A 6 7.79 -5.84 -7.51
CA GLN A 6 7.22 -6.59 -6.39
C GLN A 6 7.19 -8.11 -6.66
N LEU A 7 6.83 -8.53 -7.88
CA LEU A 7 6.81 -9.94 -8.28
C LEU A 7 8.21 -10.57 -8.20
N LEU A 8 9.23 -9.87 -8.71
CA LEU A 8 10.62 -10.30 -8.61
C LEU A 8 11.09 -10.35 -7.16
N GLY A 9 10.78 -9.33 -6.35
CA GLY A 9 11.10 -9.33 -4.92
C GLY A 9 10.46 -10.50 -4.17
N HIS A 10 9.20 -10.81 -4.46
CA HIS A 10 8.52 -11.97 -3.86
C HIS A 10 9.16 -13.30 -4.27
N GLY A 11 9.50 -13.48 -5.55
CA GLY A 11 10.23 -14.66 -6.00
C GLY A 11 11.59 -14.82 -5.30
N LEU A 12 12.31 -13.71 -5.10
CA LEU A 12 13.60 -13.69 -4.40
C LEU A 12 13.44 -14.06 -2.92
N ALA A 13 12.40 -13.55 -2.25
CA ALA A 13 12.09 -13.92 -0.86
C ALA A 13 11.76 -15.40 -0.71
N VAL A 14 10.97 -15.98 -1.62
CA VAL A 14 10.66 -17.41 -1.59
C VAL A 14 11.94 -18.25 -1.71
N SER A 15 12.80 -17.91 -2.67
CA SER A 15 14.10 -18.59 -2.86
C SER A 15 15.02 -18.46 -1.62
N LEU A 16 15.05 -17.30 -0.97
CA LEU A 16 15.84 -17.07 0.26
C LEU A 16 15.29 -17.85 1.46
N VAL A 17 13.98 -17.96 1.59
CA VAL A 17 13.35 -18.79 2.63
C VAL A 17 13.65 -20.27 2.41
N LEU A 18 13.56 -20.76 1.16
CA LEU A 18 13.86 -22.16 0.83
C LEU A 18 15.33 -22.55 1.05
N THR A 19 16.24 -21.58 1.02
CA THR A 19 17.68 -21.77 1.29
C THR A 19 18.05 -21.58 2.76
N GLY A 20 17.07 -21.37 3.64
CA GLY A 20 17.27 -21.27 5.10
C GLY A 20 17.57 -19.86 5.63
N ALA A 21 17.55 -18.83 4.78
CA ALA A 21 17.82 -17.44 5.15
C ALA A 21 16.55 -16.71 5.66
N GLY A 22 15.72 -17.37 6.47
CA GLY A 22 14.35 -16.92 6.77
C GLY A 22 14.24 -15.50 7.33
N VAL A 23 15.08 -15.13 8.30
CA VAL A 23 15.07 -13.77 8.91
C VAL A 23 15.62 -12.72 7.93
N MET A 24 16.61 -13.09 7.13
CA MET A 24 17.26 -12.18 6.18
C MET A 24 16.46 -12.00 4.89
N ALA A 25 15.52 -12.90 4.59
CA ALA A 25 14.72 -12.87 3.36
C ALA A 25 13.92 -11.57 3.20
N LEU A 26 13.40 -11.03 4.31
CA LEU A 26 12.62 -9.78 4.30
C LEU A 26 13.47 -8.54 3.97
N PRO A 27 14.56 -8.22 4.70
CA PRO A 27 15.38 -7.07 4.36
C PRO A 27 16.04 -7.20 2.98
N LEU A 28 16.44 -8.41 2.57
CA LEU A 28 17.02 -8.65 1.25
C LEU A 28 16.01 -8.45 0.12
N ARG A 29 14.75 -8.90 0.29
CA ARG A 29 13.67 -8.63 -0.66
C ARG A 29 13.48 -7.14 -0.86
N GLU A 30 13.39 -6.39 0.23
CA GLU A 30 13.10 -4.95 0.15
C GLU A 30 14.26 -4.19 -0.48
N LEU A 31 15.50 -4.57 -0.14
CA LEU A 31 16.69 -4.04 -0.81
C LEU A 31 16.66 -4.34 -2.31
N ALA A 32 16.36 -5.58 -2.71
CA ALA A 32 16.29 -5.95 -4.12
C ALA A 32 15.20 -5.18 -4.87
N VAL A 33 14.00 -5.02 -4.29
CA VAL A 33 12.91 -4.22 -4.88
C VAL A 33 13.34 -2.76 -5.07
N VAL A 34 13.99 -2.16 -4.07
CA VAL A 34 14.50 -0.78 -4.15
C VAL A 34 15.54 -0.65 -5.25
N LEU A 35 16.51 -1.57 -5.30
CA LEU A 35 17.56 -1.56 -6.33
C LEU A 35 17.00 -1.72 -7.74
N ILE A 36 16.05 -2.66 -7.94
CA ILE A 36 15.38 -2.85 -9.23
C ILE A 36 14.63 -1.58 -9.65
N ARG A 37 13.93 -0.91 -8.72
CA ARG A 37 13.23 0.34 -9.00
C ARG A 37 14.19 1.46 -9.41
N ILE A 38 15.29 1.63 -8.67
CA ILE A 38 16.33 2.61 -9.02
C ILE A 38 16.91 2.30 -10.40
N ALA A 39 17.21 1.04 -10.69
CA ALA A 39 17.74 0.61 -11.98
C ALA A 39 16.75 0.91 -13.12
N LEU A 40 15.47 0.61 -12.94
CA LEU A 40 14.43 0.91 -13.93
C LEU A 40 14.26 2.43 -14.14
N LEU A 41 14.27 3.22 -13.07
CA LEU A 41 14.19 4.68 -13.14
C LEU A 41 15.43 5.28 -13.84
N ALA A 42 16.61 4.74 -13.58
CA ALA A 42 17.83 5.14 -14.24
C ALA A 42 17.80 4.78 -15.72
N TRP A 43 17.29 3.58 -16.06
CA TRP A 43 17.17 3.11 -17.44
C TRP A 43 16.25 3.98 -18.29
N ILE A 44 15.14 4.48 -17.73
CA ILE A 44 14.26 5.43 -18.44
C ILE A 44 14.74 6.89 -18.39
N GLY A 45 15.92 7.14 -17.83
CA GLY A 45 16.49 8.49 -17.69
C GLY A 45 15.76 9.39 -16.68
N ALA A 46 14.91 8.83 -15.83
CA ALA A 46 14.19 9.58 -14.79
C ALA A 46 15.09 9.93 -13.59
N VAL A 47 16.19 9.19 -13.40
CA VAL A 47 17.21 9.55 -12.40
C VAL A 47 18.10 10.64 -12.99
N ARG A 48 17.77 11.89 -12.67
CA ARG A 48 18.68 13.01 -12.89
C ARG A 48 19.74 12.99 -11.79
N PHE A 49 20.97 12.61 -12.13
CA PHE A 49 22.15 12.80 -11.29
C PHE A 49 22.58 14.28 -11.24
N GLY A 50 21.60 15.18 -11.05
CA GLY A 50 21.88 16.59 -10.76
C GLY A 50 22.62 16.65 -9.42
N GLY A 51 23.73 17.40 -9.39
CA GLY A 51 24.76 17.36 -8.35
C GLY A 51 24.22 17.19 -6.94
N TRP A 52 24.91 16.34 -6.18
CA TRP A 52 24.61 16.08 -4.77
C TRP A 52 24.53 17.39 -4.01
N ARG A 53 23.31 17.82 -3.70
CA ARG A 53 23.03 19.04 -2.94
C ARG A 53 22.38 18.64 -1.64
N TRP A 54 22.86 19.22 -0.54
CA TRP A 54 22.20 19.12 0.74
C TRP A 54 20.84 19.81 0.67
N VAL A 55 19.78 19.09 1.03
CA VAL A 55 18.42 19.61 1.07
C VAL A 55 18.36 20.72 2.11
N THR A 56 17.86 21.89 1.73
CA THR A 56 17.76 23.02 2.66
C THR A 56 16.63 22.81 3.68
N VAL A 57 16.65 23.54 4.79
CA VAL A 57 15.57 23.47 5.80
C VAL A 57 14.22 23.86 5.21
N GLU A 58 14.21 24.80 4.26
CA GLU A 58 13.01 25.25 3.56
C GLU A 58 12.43 24.15 2.66
N GLU A 59 13.28 23.45 1.93
CA GLU A 59 12.91 22.30 1.10
C GLU A 59 12.40 21.15 1.97
N TRP A 60 13.01 20.91 3.12
CA TRP A 60 12.51 19.94 4.09
C TRP A 60 11.11 20.31 4.61
N ARG A 61 10.87 21.58 4.93
CA ARG A 61 9.55 22.05 5.35
C ARG A 61 8.52 21.97 4.23
N ALA A 62 8.91 22.24 2.99
CA ALA A 62 8.04 22.10 1.82
C ALA A 62 7.67 20.62 1.61
N LEU A 63 8.68 19.75 1.58
CA LEU A 63 8.50 18.30 1.44
C LEU A 63 7.60 17.75 2.55
N PHE A 64 7.86 18.12 3.80
CA PHE A 64 7.03 17.69 4.92
C PHE A 64 5.58 18.13 4.73
N ARG A 65 5.33 19.37 4.32
CA ARG A 65 3.97 19.88 4.09
C ARG A 65 3.23 19.11 3.00
N GLU A 66 3.91 18.77 1.91
CA GLU A 66 3.34 18.03 0.79
C GLU A 66 3.09 16.55 1.12
N THR A 67 3.99 15.95 1.88
CA THR A 67 3.93 14.51 2.21
C THR A 67 3.24 14.22 3.53
N ARG A 68 2.95 15.23 4.36
CA ARG A 68 2.38 15.04 5.71
C ARG A 68 1.13 14.20 5.68
N ASP A 69 0.22 14.49 4.75
CA ASP A 69 -1.08 13.83 4.73
C ASP A 69 -0.93 12.35 4.33
N VAL A 70 -0.08 12.05 3.33
CA VAL A 70 0.27 10.68 2.94
C VAL A 70 1.00 9.94 4.06
N TRP A 71 1.92 10.62 4.75
CA TRP A 71 2.66 10.05 5.87
C TRP A 71 1.73 9.74 7.04
N PHE A 72 0.82 10.65 7.38
CA PHE A 72 -0.17 10.46 8.44
C PHE A 72 -1.08 9.29 8.14
N ASP A 73 -1.57 9.20 6.91
CA ASP A 73 -2.40 8.08 6.47
C ASP A 73 -1.67 6.75 6.65
N GLY A 74 -0.41 6.67 6.19
CA GLY A 74 0.43 5.48 6.36
C GLY A 74 0.72 5.14 7.83
N VAL A 75 0.91 6.14 8.70
CA VAL A 75 1.12 5.92 10.15
C VAL A 75 -0.17 5.42 10.82
N ILE A 76 -1.32 6.00 10.47
CA ILE A 76 -2.63 5.59 11.01
C ILE A 76 -2.96 4.17 10.55
N GLU A 77 -2.82 3.88 9.25
CA GLU A 77 -3.08 2.56 8.68
C GLU A 77 -2.16 1.50 9.30
N GLY A 78 -0.85 1.79 9.37
CA GLY A 78 0.13 0.90 9.98
C GLY A 78 -0.09 0.69 11.48
N GLY A 79 -0.49 1.75 12.19
CA GLY A 79 -0.86 1.68 13.61
C GLY A 79 -2.11 0.82 13.83
N PHE A 80 -3.16 1.07 13.04
CA PHE A 80 -4.40 0.30 13.07
C PHE A 80 -4.15 -1.19 12.79
N ALA A 81 -3.38 -1.51 11.74
CA ALA A 81 -3.03 -2.90 11.42
C ALA A 81 -2.35 -3.63 12.59
N ARG A 82 -1.44 -2.95 13.30
CA ARG A 82 -0.78 -3.50 14.50
C ARG A 82 -1.77 -3.69 15.65
N LEU A 83 -2.64 -2.73 15.90
CA LEU A 83 -3.68 -2.85 16.94
C LEU A 83 -4.61 -4.03 16.66
N VAL A 84 -5.00 -4.26 15.42
CA VAL A 84 -5.83 -5.40 15.03
C VAL A 84 -5.08 -6.73 15.25
N VAL A 85 -3.79 -6.81 14.92
CA VAL A 85 -2.98 -8.01 15.21
C VAL A 85 -2.85 -8.25 16.72
N LEU A 86 -2.65 -7.21 17.52
CA LEU A 86 -2.62 -7.34 18.98
C LEU A 86 -3.97 -7.77 19.55
N ALA A 87 -5.08 -7.20 19.06
CA ALA A 87 -6.42 -7.56 19.49
C ALA A 87 -6.77 -9.02 19.14
N SER A 88 -6.41 -9.48 17.93
CA SER A 88 -6.57 -10.89 17.55
C SER A 88 -5.69 -11.83 18.38
N GLY A 89 -4.48 -11.40 18.75
CA GLY A 89 -3.62 -12.13 19.68
C GLY A 89 -4.17 -12.21 21.10
N TRP A 90 -4.83 -11.15 21.56
CA TRP A 90 -5.51 -11.16 22.85
C TRP A 90 -6.73 -12.10 22.85
N ALA A 91 -7.50 -12.13 21.75
CA ALA A 91 -8.69 -12.98 21.62
C ALA A 91 -8.37 -14.46 21.37
N GLY A 92 -7.37 -14.77 20.54
CA GLY A 92 -7.08 -16.13 20.05
C GLY A 92 -5.68 -16.66 20.39
N GLY A 93 -4.92 -15.96 21.23
CA GLY A 93 -3.52 -16.27 21.52
C GLY A 93 -2.59 -16.13 20.30
N ALA A 94 -1.35 -16.60 20.45
CA ALA A 94 -0.33 -16.50 19.38
C ALA A 94 -0.76 -17.24 18.09
N HIS A 95 -1.48 -18.35 18.22
CA HIS A 95 -1.96 -19.12 17.08
C HIS A 95 -3.06 -18.36 16.31
N GLY A 96 -4.04 -17.77 17.02
CA GLY A 96 -5.09 -16.96 16.41
C GLY A 96 -4.55 -15.71 15.70
N ALA A 97 -3.58 -15.01 16.32
CA ALA A 97 -2.88 -13.89 15.67
C ALA A 97 -2.15 -14.32 14.39
N GLY A 98 -1.54 -15.50 14.39
CA GLY A 98 -0.85 -16.06 13.23
C GLY A 98 -1.80 -16.31 12.06
N ILE A 99 -2.91 -17.00 12.31
CA ILE A 99 -3.94 -17.27 11.30
C ILE A 99 -4.53 -15.95 10.78
N PHE A 100 -4.88 -15.04 11.68
CA PHE A 100 -5.42 -13.74 11.30
C PHE A 100 -4.45 -12.93 10.43
N SER A 101 -3.17 -12.89 10.79
CA SER A 101 -2.13 -12.21 9.99
C SER A 101 -1.99 -12.81 8.59
N GLN A 102 -2.12 -14.13 8.45
CA GLN A 102 -2.11 -14.80 7.15
C GLN A 102 -3.35 -14.47 6.33
N ALA A 103 -4.53 -14.52 6.95
CA ALA A 103 -5.79 -14.16 6.30
C ALA A 103 -5.78 -12.70 5.80
N MET A 104 -5.28 -11.76 6.61
CA MET A 104 -5.11 -10.35 6.22
C MET A 104 -4.20 -10.19 5.00
N ARG A 105 -3.09 -10.93 4.94
CA ARG A 105 -2.18 -10.89 3.79
C ARG A 105 -2.84 -11.42 2.53
N LEU A 106 -3.63 -12.50 2.62
CA LEU A 106 -4.37 -13.05 1.50
C LEU A 106 -5.46 -12.09 1.02
N ALA A 107 -6.16 -11.42 1.94
CA ALA A 107 -7.17 -10.41 1.64
C ALA A 107 -6.59 -9.18 0.93
N LEU A 108 -5.30 -8.88 1.14
CA LEU A 108 -4.61 -7.78 0.44
C LEU A 108 -4.25 -8.10 -1.01
N VAL A 109 -4.19 -9.36 -1.42
CA VAL A 109 -3.76 -9.74 -2.78
C VAL A 109 -4.70 -9.18 -3.86
N PRO A 110 -6.04 -9.33 -3.77
CA PRO A 110 -6.95 -8.70 -4.72
C PRO A 110 -6.79 -7.18 -4.76
N HIS A 111 -6.60 -6.55 -3.60
CA HIS A 111 -6.39 -5.11 -3.51
C HIS A 111 -5.13 -4.68 -4.27
N GLN A 112 -4.01 -5.38 -4.09
CA GLN A 112 -2.74 -5.08 -4.79
C GLN A 112 -2.86 -5.18 -6.31
N PHE A 113 -3.72 -6.07 -6.82
CA PHE A 113 -3.96 -6.21 -8.25
C PHE A 113 -4.90 -5.13 -8.79
N LEU A 114 -5.98 -4.84 -8.06
CA LEU A 114 -7.02 -3.90 -8.50
C LEU A 114 -6.62 -2.43 -8.29
N SER A 115 -5.87 -2.14 -7.23
CA SER A 115 -5.51 -0.78 -6.84
C SER A 115 -4.86 0.02 -7.98
N PRO A 116 -3.83 -0.48 -8.70
CA PRO A 116 -3.24 0.27 -9.82
C PRO A 116 -4.22 0.57 -10.96
N VAL A 117 -5.15 -0.35 -11.24
CA VAL A 117 -6.17 -0.17 -12.29
C VAL A 117 -7.15 0.91 -11.87
N VAL A 118 -7.67 0.79 -10.65
CA VAL A 118 -8.64 1.72 -10.06
C VAL A 118 -8.03 3.12 -9.93
N SER A 119 -6.80 3.24 -9.42
CA SER A 119 -6.09 4.53 -9.32
C SER A 119 -5.89 5.19 -10.69
N ARG A 120 -5.56 4.42 -11.73
CA ARG A 120 -5.42 4.97 -13.10
C ARG A 120 -6.76 5.42 -13.68
N LEU A 121 -7.82 4.64 -13.46
CA LEU A 121 -9.17 5.01 -13.89
C LEU A 121 -9.63 6.29 -13.21
N TYR A 122 -9.43 6.42 -11.89
CA TYR A 122 -9.74 7.64 -11.17
C TYR A 122 -8.89 8.83 -11.62
N ALA A 123 -7.58 8.65 -11.77
CA ALA A 123 -6.70 9.72 -12.26
C ALA A 123 -7.15 10.22 -13.65
N ASN A 124 -7.49 9.31 -14.56
CA ASN A 124 -8.00 9.66 -15.88
C ASN A 124 -9.35 10.38 -15.80
N LEU A 125 -10.29 9.85 -15.00
CA LEU A 125 -11.61 10.46 -14.77
C LEU A 125 -11.48 11.87 -14.22
N PHE A 126 -10.71 12.07 -13.14
CA PHE A 126 -10.54 13.38 -12.51
C PHE A 126 -9.76 14.37 -13.37
N SER A 127 -8.86 13.91 -14.24
CA SER A 127 -8.15 14.79 -15.18
C SER A 127 -9.07 15.39 -16.25
N ARG A 128 -10.20 14.75 -16.56
CA ARG A 128 -11.20 15.22 -17.53
C ARG A 128 -12.26 16.14 -16.92
N LEU A 129 -12.36 16.16 -15.60
CA LEU A 129 -13.34 16.98 -14.87
C LEU A 129 -12.76 18.38 -14.63
N SER A 130 -13.16 19.31 -15.50
CA SER A 130 -12.77 20.73 -15.45
C SER A 130 -13.60 21.52 -14.44
N ASP A 131 -14.86 21.13 -14.24
CA ASP A 131 -15.79 21.79 -13.32
C ASP A 131 -15.71 21.18 -11.91
N GLU A 132 -15.57 22.05 -10.91
CA GLU A 132 -15.47 21.70 -9.51
C GLU A 132 -16.77 21.11 -8.95
N ILE A 133 -17.93 21.55 -9.48
CA ILE A 133 -19.23 21.00 -9.09
C ILE A 133 -19.35 19.55 -9.55
N GLU A 134 -18.99 19.27 -10.80
CA GLU A 134 -19.04 17.92 -11.38
C GLU A 134 -18.06 16.98 -10.66
N ARG A 135 -16.85 17.46 -10.37
CA ARG A 135 -15.85 16.72 -9.58
C ARG A 135 -16.40 16.31 -8.20
N ARG A 136 -17.05 17.24 -7.50
CA ARG A 136 -17.62 16.97 -6.18
C ARG A 136 -18.76 15.94 -6.25
N GLN A 137 -19.61 16.02 -7.27
CA GLN A 137 -20.69 15.03 -7.46
C GLN A 137 -20.15 13.62 -7.70
N VAL A 138 -19.09 13.49 -8.52
CA VAL A 138 -18.42 12.20 -8.76
C VAL A 138 -17.83 11.64 -7.47
N LEU A 139 -17.12 12.46 -6.68
CA LEU A 139 -16.56 12.04 -5.40
C LEU A 139 -17.63 11.55 -4.43
N VAL A 140 -18.75 12.27 -4.31
CA VAL A 140 -19.86 11.87 -3.43
C VAL A 140 -20.47 10.56 -3.90
N ARG A 141 -20.72 10.37 -5.20
CA ARG A 141 -21.26 9.12 -5.73
C ARG A 141 -20.32 7.94 -5.46
N VAL A 142 -19.03 8.10 -5.72
CA VAL A 142 -18.02 7.08 -5.44
C VAL A 142 -18.03 6.74 -3.95
N GLY A 143 -18.00 7.76 -3.08
CA GLY A 143 -18.05 7.57 -1.62
C GLY A 143 -19.30 6.81 -1.16
N ILE A 144 -20.48 7.11 -1.73
CA ILE A 144 -21.72 6.38 -1.43
C ILE A 144 -21.61 4.92 -1.84
N TRP A 145 -21.15 4.63 -3.06
CA TRP A 145 -21.01 3.25 -3.54
C TRP A 145 -19.99 2.46 -2.72
N THR A 146 -18.86 3.07 -2.37
CA THR A 146 -17.87 2.45 -1.49
C THR A 146 -18.46 2.19 -0.10
N GLY A 147 -19.18 3.17 0.47
CA GLY A 147 -19.86 3.02 1.75
C GLY A 147 -20.88 1.88 1.75
N LEU A 148 -21.72 1.79 0.72
CA LEU A 148 -22.68 0.69 0.56
C LEU A 148 -21.98 -0.67 0.47
N GLY A 149 -20.91 -0.77 -0.32
CA GLY A 149 -20.13 -2.00 -0.44
C GLY A 149 -19.54 -2.44 0.91
N LEU A 150 -19.01 -1.50 1.69
CA LEU A 150 -18.49 -1.76 3.03
C LEU A 150 -19.59 -2.22 3.99
N THR A 151 -20.77 -1.60 3.95
CA THR A 151 -21.91 -1.99 4.79
C THR A 151 -22.37 -3.41 4.46
N VAL A 152 -22.49 -3.77 3.19
CA VAL A 152 -22.86 -5.14 2.76
C VAL A 152 -21.81 -6.14 3.24
N ALA A 153 -20.52 -5.84 3.06
CA ALA A 153 -19.44 -6.69 3.53
C ALA A 153 -19.46 -6.87 5.05
N ALA A 154 -19.71 -5.80 5.81
CA ALA A 154 -19.83 -5.85 7.26
C ALA A 154 -21.03 -6.70 7.72
N CYS A 155 -22.21 -6.51 7.11
CA CYS A 155 -23.39 -7.33 7.41
C CYS A 155 -23.13 -8.83 7.13
N PHE A 156 -22.47 -9.14 6.02
CA PHE A 156 -22.11 -10.52 5.68
C PHE A 156 -21.12 -11.12 6.67
N ALA A 157 -20.12 -10.34 7.10
CA ALA A 157 -19.16 -10.78 8.12
C ALA A 157 -19.83 -11.06 9.47
N VAL A 158 -20.78 -10.21 9.90
CA VAL A 158 -21.56 -10.43 11.13
C VAL A 158 -22.45 -11.67 11.00
N ALA A 159 -23.12 -11.85 9.87
CA ALA A 159 -24.00 -13.00 9.64
C ALA A 159 -23.24 -14.34 9.63
N LEU A 160 -21.99 -14.37 9.19
CA LEU A 160 -21.14 -15.56 9.23
C LEU A 160 -20.50 -15.84 10.59
N ALA A 161 -20.48 -14.84 11.48
CA ALA A 161 -19.90 -14.96 12.81
C ALA A 161 -20.94 -15.35 13.89
N ALA A 162 -22.23 -15.26 13.58
CA ALA A 162 -23.35 -15.66 14.43
C ALA A 162 -23.76 -17.11 14.19
#